data_AF-A0A811TXY1-F1
#
_entry.id   AF-A0A811TXY1-F1
#
_cell.length_a   1.000
_cell.length_b   1.000
_cell.length_c   1.000
_cell.angle_alpha   90.00
_cell.angle_beta   90.00
_cell.angle_gamma   90.00
#
_symmetry.space_group_name_H-M   'P 1'
#
loop_
_entity.id
_entity.type
_entity.pdbx_description
1 polymer ?
#
loop_
_entity_poly.entity_id
_entity_poly.type
_entity_poly.pdbx_seq_one_letter_code
_entity_poly.pdbx_strand_id
1 'polypeptide(L)'
;MNSFEIKEIPGKGRAMVATKPFAVGETIFEEEPFVSRQFSWNAAYGYAACDHCMRPLETVLENVRRLANNNALIVPLAEYDPTTLGSNSLLNANAVKCATVLRIAVWNH
;
A
#
# COMPACT_ATOMS: atom_id res chain seq x y z
N MET A 1 -20.55 -15.52 -1.39
CA MET A 1 -21.35 -14.79 -0.37
C MET A 1 -20.39 -14.28 0.67
N ASN A 2 -20.49 -13.01 1.05
CA ASN A 2 -19.60 -12.45 2.07
C ASN A 2 -19.85 -13.15 3.42
N SER A 3 -18.78 -13.34 4.20
CA SER A 3 -18.84 -13.91 5.56
C SER A 3 -19.36 -12.91 6.61
N PHE A 4 -20.06 -11.88 6.14
CA PHE A 4 -20.65 -10.82 6.93
C PHE A 4 -21.92 -10.27 6.24
N GLU A 5 -22.73 -9.57 7.03
CA GLU A 5 -23.89 -8.80 6.58
C GLU A 5 -23.84 -7.38 7.16
N ILE A 6 -24.57 -6.45 6.56
CA ILE A 6 -24.66 -5.08 7.06
C ILE A 6 -26.00 -4.90 7.78
N LYS A 7 -25.96 -4.43 9.02
CA LYS A 7 -27.11 -4.24 9.91
C LYS A 7 -27.09 -2.88 10.59
N GLU A 8 -28.26 -2.36 10.94
CA GLU A 8 -28.39 -1.22 11.84
C GLU A 8 -28.36 -1.70 13.30
N ILE A 9 -27.45 -1.15 14.11
CA ILE A 9 -27.36 -1.44 15.54
C ILE A 9 -27.87 -0.22 16.32
N PRO A 10 -28.88 -0.39 17.20
CA PRO A 10 -29.40 0.71 18.01
C PRO A 10 -28.29 1.44 18.79
N GLY A 11 -28.20 2.76 18.62
CA GLY A 11 -27.19 3.61 19.27
C GLY A 11 -25.79 3.57 18.64
N LYS A 12 -25.56 2.76 17.59
CA LYS A 12 -24.26 2.66 16.88
C LYS A 12 -24.35 2.89 15.36
N GLY A 13 -25.55 2.82 14.79
CA GLY A 13 -25.78 2.98 13.35
C GLY A 13 -25.39 1.74 12.54
N ARG A 14 -25.01 1.95 11.28
CA ARG A 14 -24.68 0.90 10.32
C ARG A 14 -23.40 0.16 10.67
N ALA A 15 -23.48 -1.15 10.77
CA ALA A 15 -22.39 -2.02 11.20
C ALA A 15 -22.30 -3.29 10.37
N MET A 16 -21.11 -3.89 10.36
CA MET A 16 -20.83 -5.19 9.76
C MET A 16 -20.91 -6.28 10.82
N VAL A 17 -21.70 -7.32 10.58
CA VAL A 17 -21.95 -8.43 11.51
C VAL A 17 -21.54 -9.74 10.85
N ALA A 18 -20.74 -10.55 11.53
CA ALA A 18 -20.28 -11.84 11.03
C ALA A 18 -21.46 -12.81 10.83
N THR A 19 -21.47 -13.54 9.72
CA THR A 19 -22.47 -14.59 9.42
C THR A 19 -21.98 -16.00 9.74
N LYS A 20 -20.72 -16.13 10.15
CA LYS A 20 -20.06 -17.39 10.56
C LYS A 20 -19.00 -17.11 11.65
N PRO A 21 -18.57 -18.12 12.42
CA PRO A 21 -17.39 -18.00 13.27
C PRO A 21 -16.11 -17.79 12.44
N PHE A 22 -15.14 -17.08 13.03
CA PHE A 22 -13.81 -16.87 12.48
C PHE A 22 -12.75 -17.41 13.43
N ALA A 23 -11.74 -18.10 12.89
CA ALA A 23 -10.56 -18.49 13.65
C ALA A 23 -9.58 -17.31 13.83
N VAL A 24 -8.70 -17.39 14.83
CA VAL A 24 -7.62 -16.41 15.00
C VAL A 24 -6.71 -16.44 13.78
N GLY A 25 -6.50 -15.28 13.15
CA GLY A 25 -5.70 -15.14 11.93
C GLY A 25 -6.49 -15.37 10.63
N GLU A 26 -7.78 -15.70 10.71
CA GLU A 26 -8.61 -15.83 9.52
C GLU A 26 -8.99 -14.47 8.94
N THR A 27 -8.80 -14.31 7.62
CA THR A 27 -9.24 -13.11 6.90
C THR A 27 -10.77 -13.02 6.88
N ILE A 28 -11.32 -11.92 7.40
CA ILE A 28 -12.76 -11.67 7.41
C ILE A 28 -13.24 -11.22 6.02
N PHE A 29 -12.56 -10.24 5.44
CA PHE A 29 -12.78 -9.75 4.08
C PHE A 29 -11.53 -9.01 3.58
N GLU A 30 -11.45 -8.79 2.28
CA GLU A 30 -10.44 -7.97 1.62
C GLU A 30 -11.15 -6.94 0.74
N GLU A 31 -10.56 -5.76 0.60
CA GLU A 31 -11.08 -4.68 -0.23
C GLU A 31 -9.93 -3.93 -0.89
N GLU A 32 -10.14 -3.52 -2.14
CA GLU A 32 -9.24 -2.62 -2.86
C GLU A 32 -9.66 -1.17 -2.62
N PRO A 33 -8.73 -0.26 -2.28
CA PRO A 33 -9.09 1.13 -2.02
C PRO A 33 -9.73 1.77 -3.25
N PHE A 34 -10.89 2.40 -3.07
CA PHE A 34 -11.58 3.11 -4.15
C PHE A 34 -10.76 4.30 -4.67
N VAL A 35 -10.15 5.05 -3.75
CA VAL A 35 -9.17 6.10 -4.05
C VAL A 35 -8.08 6.03 -3.00
N SER A 36 -6.82 6.12 -3.42
CA SER A 36 -5.68 6.22 -2.53
C SER A 36 -4.65 7.22 -3.08
N ARG A 37 -3.89 7.84 -2.18
CA ARG A 37 -2.78 8.73 -2.49
C ARG A 37 -1.78 8.75 -1.35
N GLN A 38 -0.50 8.93 -1.68
CA GLN A 38 0.51 9.12 -0.67
C GLN A 38 0.24 10.38 0.19
N PHE A 39 0.54 10.29 1.48
CA PHE A 39 0.52 11.45 2.37
C PHE A 39 1.44 12.56 1.84
N SER A 40 0.94 13.80 1.78
CA SER A 40 1.62 14.91 1.11
C SER A 40 2.98 15.23 1.69
N TRP A 41 3.18 15.07 3.00
CA TRP A 41 4.48 15.27 3.65
C TRP A 41 5.50 14.22 3.21
N ASN A 42 5.07 12.97 3.05
CA ASN A 42 5.95 11.91 2.56
C ASN A 42 6.41 12.21 1.13
N ALA A 43 5.49 12.69 0.28
CA ALA A 43 5.80 13.14 -1.07
C ALA A 43 6.78 14.33 -1.06
N ALA A 44 6.54 15.33 -0.19
CA ALA A 44 7.41 16.50 -0.06
C ALA A 44 8.83 16.14 0.42
N TYR A 45 8.98 15.08 1.21
CA TYR A 45 10.27 14.54 1.68
C TYR A 45 10.87 13.50 0.72
N GLY A 46 10.32 13.37 -0.48
CA GLY A 46 10.85 12.50 -1.54
C GLY A 46 10.67 11.01 -1.28
N TYR A 47 9.74 10.60 -0.41
CA TYR A 47 9.42 9.18 -0.26
C TYR A 47 8.80 8.65 -1.55
N ALA A 48 9.45 7.70 -2.21
CA ALA A 48 8.90 7.06 -3.39
C ALA A 48 7.99 5.89 -2.99
N ALA A 49 6.68 6.01 -3.22
CA ALA A 49 5.72 4.92 -3.03
C ALA A 49 4.67 4.92 -4.13
N CYS A 50 4.05 3.76 -4.38
CA CYS A 50 2.95 3.66 -5.32
C CYS A 50 1.68 4.29 -4.74
N ASP A 51 1.05 5.22 -5.46
CA ASP A 51 -0.18 5.88 -5.01
C ASP A 51 -1.38 4.94 -4.85
N HIS A 52 -1.34 3.76 -5.46
CA HIS A 52 -2.42 2.79 -5.38
C HIS A 52 -2.23 1.82 -4.21
N CYS A 53 -1.15 1.02 -4.26
CA CYS A 53 -0.91 -0.05 -3.29
C CYS A 53 0.00 0.35 -2.11
N MET A 54 0.45 1.61 -2.06
CA MET A 54 1.35 2.17 -1.02
C MET A 54 2.68 1.45 -0.83
N ARG A 55 3.05 0.52 -1.73
CA ARG A 55 4.35 -0.16 -1.68
C ARG A 55 5.49 0.84 -1.91
N PRO A 56 6.60 0.72 -1.17
CA PRO A 56 7.79 1.52 -1.42
C PRO A 56 8.34 1.22 -2.82
N LEU A 57 8.85 2.25 -3.48
CA LEU A 57 9.51 2.18 -4.78
C LEU A 57 10.99 2.55 -4.72
N GLU A 58 11.44 3.03 -3.56
CA GLU A 58 12.85 3.13 -3.21
C GLU A 58 13.27 1.90 -2.40
N THR A 59 14.51 1.45 -2.61
CA THR A 59 15.16 0.42 -1.81
C THR A 59 15.24 0.82 -0.34
N VAL A 60 15.40 -0.17 0.55
CA VAL A 60 15.66 0.04 1.97
C VAL A 60 16.90 0.93 2.16
N LEU A 61 17.93 0.75 1.32
CA LEU A 61 19.15 1.57 1.37
C LEU A 61 18.87 3.03 1.00
N GLU A 62 18.14 3.28 -0.10
CA GLU A 62 17.75 4.63 -0.51
C GLU A 62 16.89 5.30 0.56
N ASN A 63 15.90 4.59 1.10
CA ASN A 63 15.04 5.06 2.19
C ASN A 63 15.83 5.50 3.41
N VAL A 64 16.74 4.64 3.91
CA VAL A 64 17.55 4.92 5.11
C VAL A 64 18.50 6.10 4.87
N ARG A 65 19.16 6.17 3.70
CA ARG A 65 20.06 7.28 3.37
C ARG A 65 19.31 8.61 3.30
N ARG A 66 18.11 8.61 2.69
CA ARG A 66 17.23 9.78 2.61
C ARG A 66 16.78 10.24 3.98
N LEU A 67 16.29 9.33 4.83
CA LEU A 67 15.80 9.65 6.17
C LEU A 67 16.91 10.12 7.11
N ALA A 68 18.11 9.54 7.02
CA ALA A 68 19.25 9.90 7.85
C ALA A 68 20.10 11.05 7.26
N ASN A 69 19.79 11.50 6.04
CA ASN A 69 20.59 12.45 5.27
C ASN A 69 22.10 12.08 5.22
N ASN A 70 22.39 10.78 5.03
CA ASN A 70 23.75 10.25 5.04
C ASN A 70 23.95 9.19 3.95
N ASN A 71 24.60 9.58 2.86
CA ASN A 71 24.86 8.72 1.71
C ASN A 71 25.92 7.64 1.95
N ALA A 72 26.71 7.74 3.03
CA ALA A 72 27.71 6.73 3.38
C ALA A 72 27.12 5.56 4.17
N LEU A 73 25.85 5.64 4.60
CA LEU A 73 25.20 4.54 5.32
C LEU A 73 25.09 3.29 4.45
N ILE A 74 25.24 2.15 5.12
CA ILE A 74 25.04 0.81 4.58
C ILE A 74 24.02 0.13 5.49
N VAL A 75 23.07 -0.59 4.88
CA VAL A 75 22.07 -1.35 5.62
C VAL A 75 22.50 -2.82 5.70
N PRO A 76 22.35 -3.46 6.87
CA PRO A 76 22.51 -4.91 6.95
C PRO A 76 21.37 -5.60 6.18
N LEU A 77 21.60 -6.83 5.73
CA LEU A 77 20.56 -7.71 5.15
C LEU A 77 19.89 -7.14 3.88
N ALA A 78 20.65 -6.47 3.01
CA ALA A 78 20.14 -5.87 1.78
C ALA A 78 19.51 -6.89 0.81
N GLU A 79 19.86 -8.17 0.93
CA GLU A 79 19.29 -9.29 0.19
C GLU A 79 17.79 -9.55 0.49
N TYR A 80 17.25 -8.98 1.58
CA TYR A 80 15.83 -9.05 1.94
C TYR A 80 15.03 -7.80 1.57
N ASP A 81 15.59 -6.90 0.76
CA ASP A 81 14.89 -5.69 0.34
C ASP A 81 13.64 -6.03 -0.49
N PRO A 82 12.43 -5.63 -0.05
CA PRO A 82 11.18 -5.97 -0.71
C PRO A 82 11.02 -5.36 -2.11
N THR A 83 11.82 -4.36 -2.47
CA THR A 83 11.74 -3.70 -3.78
C THR A 83 12.48 -4.46 -4.88
N THR A 84 13.43 -5.33 -4.51
CA THR A 84 14.22 -6.13 -5.47
C THR A 84 13.39 -7.13 -6.28
N LEU A 85 12.22 -7.52 -5.78
CA LEU A 85 11.35 -8.52 -6.41
C LEU A 85 10.37 -7.92 -7.45
N GLY A 86 10.39 -6.61 -7.70
CA GLY A 86 9.39 -5.99 -8.58
C GLY A 86 9.62 -4.55 -9.04
N SER A 87 10.83 -4.01 -8.92
CA SER A 87 11.13 -2.60 -9.23
C SER A 87 11.24 -2.32 -10.74
N ASN A 88 10.11 -2.43 -11.45
CA ASN A 88 9.90 -1.66 -12.67
C ASN A 88 8.92 -0.53 -12.31
N SER A 89 9.43 0.65 -12.01
CA SER A 89 8.63 1.86 -11.82
C SER A 89 8.49 2.59 -13.16
N LEU A 90 7.28 3.01 -13.52
CA LEU A 90 7.08 4.00 -14.57
C LEU A 90 6.70 5.30 -13.88
N LEU A 91 7.57 6.30 -13.97
CA LEU A 91 7.27 7.66 -13.55
C LEU A 91 6.49 8.34 -14.67
N ASN A 92 5.18 8.51 -14.50
CA ASN A 92 4.46 9.52 -15.27
C ASN A 92 4.35 10.79 -14.41
N ALA A 93 4.31 11.96 -15.04
CA ALA A 93 4.41 13.26 -14.38
C ALA A 93 3.31 13.55 -13.34
N ASN A 94 2.25 12.73 -13.25
CA ASN A 94 1.07 12.99 -12.41
C ASN A 94 0.68 11.83 -11.48
N ALA A 95 1.33 10.67 -11.54
CA ALA A 95 1.06 9.51 -10.69
C ALA A 95 2.26 8.57 -10.63
N VAL A 96 2.70 8.25 -9.41
CA VAL A 96 3.76 7.26 -9.18
C VAL A 96 3.11 5.88 -9.04
N LYS A 97 3.32 5.00 -10.01
CA LYS A 97 2.71 3.65 -10.04
C LYS A 97 3.77 2.57 -10.20
N CYS A 98 3.57 1.42 -9.54
CA CYS A 98 4.34 0.22 -9.84
C CYS A 98 3.83 -0.44 -11.14
N ALA A 99 4.71 -1.11 -11.88
CA ALA A 99 4.33 -1.81 -13.12
C ALA A 99 3.23 -2.86 -12.94
N THR A 100 3.09 -3.46 -11.76
CA THR A 100 2.02 -4.44 -11.46
C THR A 100 0.64 -3.78 -11.43
N VAL A 101 0.52 -2.58 -10.84
CA VAL A 101 -0.74 -1.83 -10.78
C VAL A 101 -1.13 -1.28 -12.15
N LEU A 102 -0.17 -0.94 -13.00
CA LEU A 102 -0.44 -0.54 -14.39
C LEU A 102 -1.14 -1.63 -15.20
N ARG A 103 -1.03 -2.91 -14.85
CA ARG A 103 -1.74 -3.99 -15.56
C ARG A 103 -3.20 -4.17 -15.12
N ILE A 104 -3.56 -3.73 -13.91
CA ILE A 104 -4.91 -3.90 -13.33
C ILE A 104 -5.70 -2.60 -13.41
N ALA A 105 -5.04 -1.45 -13.24
CA ALA A 105 -5.67 -0.13 -13.19
C ALA A 105 -5.70 0.59 -14.56
N VAL A 106 -5.74 -0.13 -15.69
CA VAL A 106 -6.23 0.44 -16.95
C VAL A 106 -7.74 0.24 -16.97
N TRP A 107 -8.46 1.07 -16.23
CA TRP A 107 -9.89 1.26 -16.43
C TRP A 107 -10.21 2.75 -16.45
N ASN A 108 -10.37 3.23 -17.69
CA ASN A 108 -11.48 4.04 -18.18
C ASN A 108 -11.95 5.21 -17.31
N HIS A 109 -11.35 6.38 -17.54
CA HIS A 109 -12.10 7.61 -17.80
C HIS A 109 -11.42 8.39 -18.92
#